data_AF-A0A7G1ICX1-F1
#
_entry.id   AF-A0A7G1ICX1-F1
#
_cell.length_a   1.000
_cell.length_b   1.000
_cell.length_c   1.000
_cell.angle_alpha   90.00
_cell.angle_beta   90.00
_cell.angle_gamma   90.00
#
_symmetry.space_group_name_H-M   'P 1'
#
loop_
_entity.id
_entity.type
_entity.pdbx_description
1 polymer ?
#
loop_
_entity_poly.entity_id
_entity_poly.type
_entity_poly.pdbx_seq_one_letter_code
_entity_poly.pdbx_strand_id
1 'polypeptide(L)'
;MYADTGLAVRVIPCLDVDGGRVVKGVNFENLRDAGDPVELAAAYDAEGADELTFLDVTASSSGRATMLEVVRHTAEQVFIPLTVGGGVRTVADVDALLRAGADKVSVNTAAIARPELLGDMARQFGSQCIVLSVDARTVPVGSPPTPSGWEVTTHGGRRGTGIDAVEWAARGADLGVGRSC
;
A
#
# COMPACT_ATOMS: atom_id res chain seq x y z
N MET A 1 -31.31 2.60 22.05
CA MET A 1 -30.52 3.74 21.56
C MET A 1 -29.12 3.20 21.37
N TYR A 2 -28.78 2.73 20.17
CA TYR A 2 -27.42 2.26 19.88
C TYR A 2 -26.55 3.51 19.73
N ALA A 3 -25.54 3.65 20.59
CA ALA A 3 -24.52 4.67 20.41
C ALA A 3 -23.77 4.34 19.12
N ASP A 4 -23.78 5.26 18.17
CA ASP A 4 -22.91 5.24 17.00
C ASP A 4 -21.47 5.49 17.48
N THR A 5 -20.78 4.42 17.87
CA THR A 5 -19.37 4.44 18.27
C THR A 5 -18.43 4.15 17.09
N GLY A 6 -18.91 4.31 15.85
CA GLY A 6 -18.12 4.04 14.65
C GLY A 6 -17.35 5.28 14.20
N LEU A 7 -16.07 5.09 13.85
CA LEU A 7 -15.39 6.02 12.94
C LEU A 7 -16.12 6.01 11.60
N ALA A 8 -16.16 7.17 10.92
CA ALA A 8 -16.76 7.27 9.59
C ALA A 8 -16.07 6.31 8.61
N VAL A 9 -16.86 5.70 7.72
CA VAL A 9 -16.34 4.90 6.60
C VAL A 9 -15.57 5.84 5.67
N ARG A 10 -14.40 5.38 5.21
CA ARG A 10 -13.52 6.15 4.31
C ARG A 10 -13.57 5.61 2.89
N VAL A 11 -13.62 6.49 1.90
CA VAL A 11 -13.50 6.20 0.48
C VAL A 11 -12.10 6.60 0.01
N ILE A 12 -11.32 5.61 -0.45
CA ILE A 12 -9.89 5.77 -0.76
C ILE A 12 -9.62 5.30 -2.19
N PRO A 13 -9.43 6.21 -3.16
CA PRO A 13 -8.96 5.86 -4.49
C PRO A 13 -7.53 5.31 -4.43
N CYS A 14 -7.31 4.19 -5.13
CA CYS A 14 -5.99 3.59 -5.30
C CYS A 14 -5.57 3.75 -6.76
N LEU A 15 -4.44 4.42 -7.00
CA LEU A 15 -3.90 4.68 -8.33
C LEU A 15 -2.60 3.90 -8.46
N ASP A 16 -2.60 2.94 -9.40
CA ASP A 16 -1.39 2.22 -9.78
C ASP A 16 -0.54 3.14 -10.66
N VAL A 17 0.71 3.36 -10.28
CA VAL A 17 1.63 4.27 -10.98
C VAL A 17 2.78 3.46 -11.59
N ASP A 18 2.95 3.57 -12.90
CA ASP A 18 4.08 3.01 -13.64
C ASP A 18 4.83 4.11 -14.39
N GLY A 19 6.11 4.28 -14.10
CA GLY A 19 6.95 5.26 -14.79
C GLY A 19 6.46 6.71 -14.64
N GLY A 20 5.74 7.03 -13.56
CA GLY A 20 5.16 8.35 -13.32
C GLY A 20 3.82 8.59 -14.01
N ARG A 21 3.20 7.56 -14.60
CA ARG A 21 1.87 7.61 -15.19
C ARG A 21 0.92 6.71 -14.43
N VAL A 22 -0.33 7.12 -14.26
CA VAL A 22 -1.34 6.22 -13.71
C VAL A 22 -1.68 5.20 -14.78
N VAL A 23 -1.75 3.94 -14.36
CA VAL A 23 -2.06 2.82 -15.25
C VAL A 23 -3.28 2.07 -14.76
N LYS A 24 -4.00 1.46 -15.71
CA LYS A 24 -5.10 0.54 -15.41
C LYS A 24 -4.94 -0.73 -16.23
N GLY A 25 -5.02 -1.88 -15.58
CA GLY A 25 -4.94 -3.20 -16.21
C GLY A 25 -5.67 -4.25 -15.39
N VAL A 26 -5.72 -5.47 -15.92
CA VAL A 26 -6.23 -6.65 -15.18
C VAL A 26 -5.00 -7.45 -14.74
N ASN A 27 -4.87 -7.74 -13.44
CA ASN A 27 -3.72 -8.49 -12.88
C ASN A 27 -2.34 -7.91 -13.26
N PHE A 28 -2.22 -6.58 -13.37
CA PHE A 28 -1.02 -5.88 -13.85
C PHE A 28 -0.60 -6.25 -15.29
N GLU A 29 -1.51 -6.83 -16.08
CA GLU A 29 -1.33 -7.09 -17.51
C GLU A 29 -2.14 -6.09 -18.35
N ASN A 30 -1.66 -5.81 -19.57
CA ASN A 30 -2.25 -4.84 -20.51
C ASN A 30 -2.46 -3.44 -19.89
N LEU A 31 -1.44 -2.96 -19.16
CA LEU A 31 -1.45 -1.64 -18.53
C LEU A 31 -1.72 -0.56 -19.59
N ARG A 32 -2.82 0.17 -19.43
CA ARG A 32 -3.18 1.33 -20.24
C ARG A 32 -2.95 2.57 -19.42
N ASP A 33 -2.35 3.57 -20.05
CA ASP A 33 -2.23 4.91 -19.49
C ASP A 33 -3.63 5.45 -19.16
N ALA A 34 -3.81 5.89 -17.92
CA ALA A 34 -5.03 6.43 -17.35
C ALA A 34 -4.92 7.91 -16.97
N GLY A 35 -3.73 8.52 -17.08
CA GLY A 35 -3.55 9.95 -16.80
C GLY A 35 -2.31 10.28 -15.97
N ASP A 36 -2.20 11.57 -15.64
CA ASP A 36 -1.19 12.09 -14.72
C ASP A 36 -1.61 11.83 -13.26
N PRO A 37 -0.71 11.30 -12.40
CA PRO A 37 -1.06 10.97 -11.02
C PRO A 37 -1.38 12.20 -10.17
N VAL A 38 -0.75 13.35 -10.44
CA VAL A 38 -0.97 14.58 -9.68
C VAL A 38 -2.33 15.18 -10.04
N GLU A 39 -2.65 15.26 -11.34
CA GLU A 39 -3.96 15.75 -11.81
C GLU A 39 -5.11 14.88 -11.28
N LEU A 40 -4.96 13.55 -11.33
CA LEU A 40 -5.98 12.63 -10.82
C LEU A 40 -6.12 12.69 -9.30
N ALA A 41 -5.00 12.86 -8.57
CA ALA A 41 -5.03 13.05 -7.13
C ALA A 41 -5.80 14.32 -6.74
N ALA A 42 -5.54 15.45 -7.41
CA ALA A 42 -6.25 16.71 -7.19
C ALA A 42 -7.75 16.59 -7.54
N ALA A 43 -8.10 15.86 -8.60
CA ALA A 43 -9.48 15.59 -8.95
C ALA A 43 -10.21 14.81 -7.84
N TYR A 44 -9.60 13.73 -7.34
CA TYR A 44 -10.20 12.94 -6.25
C TYR A 44 -10.31 13.70 -4.93
N ASP A 45 -9.33 14.56 -4.61
CA ASP A 45 -9.40 15.46 -3.46
C ASP A 45 -10.62 16.39 -3.57
N ALA A 46 -10.81 17.02 -4.74
CA ALA A 46 -11.95 17.89 -5.01
C ALA A 46 -13.31 17.15 -5.01
N GLU A 47 -13.32 15.86 -5.36
CA GLU A 47 -14.50 14.99 -5.29
C GLU A 47 -14.82 14.50 -3.86
N GLY A 48 -13.94 14.78 -2.88
CA GLY A 48 -14.16 14.45 -1.47
C GLY A 48 -13.66 13.07 -1.05
N ALA A 49 -12.61 12.55 -1.70
CA ALA A 49 -11.92 11.36 -1.22
C ALA A 49 -11.34 11.59 0.20
N ASP A 50 -11.36 10.56 1.06
CA ASP A 50 -10.89 10.69 2.44
C ASP A 50 -9.38 10.46 2.60
N GLU A 51 -8.74 9.89 1.59
CA GLU A 51 -7.30 9.63 1.44
C GLU A 51 -7.03 9.10 0.04
N LEU A 52 -5.78 9.21 -0.41
CA LEU A 52 -5.29 8.62 -1.64
C LEU A 52 -4.25 7.55 -1.37
N THR A 53 -4.22 6.52 -2.22
CA THR A 53 -3.14 5.54 -2.24
C THR A 53 -2.48 5.51 -3.61
N PHE A 54 -1.15 5.70 -3.65
CA PHE A 54 -0.34 5.39 -4.81
C PHE A 54 0.36 4.05 -4.63
N LEU A 55 0.25 3.18 -5.63
CA LEU A 55 1.00 1.93 -5.69
C LEU A 55 1.99 1.98 -6.86
N ASP A 56 3.29 2.11 -6.55
CA ASP A 56 4.35 2.04 -7.56
C ASP A 56 4.52 0.59 -8.04
N VAL A 57 4.10 0.33 -9.29
CA VAL A 57 4.21 -0.99 -9.93
C VAL A 57 5.47 -1.14 -10.77
N THR A 58 6.26 -0.07 -10.96
CA THR A 58 7.51 -0.10 -11.72
C THR A 58 8.57 -0.99 -11.06
N ALA A 59 8.52 -1.14 -9.73
CA ALA A 59 9.28 -2.09 -8.89
C ALA A 59 10.81 -2.16 -9.14
N SER A 60 11.41 -1.15 -9.77
CA SER A 60 12.84 -1.05 -10.10
C SER A 60 13.53 0.07 -9.32
N SER A 61 14.86 0.01 -9.20
CA SER A 61 15.65 1.06 -8.52
C SER A 61 15.52 2.43 -9.19
N SER A 62 15.35 2.47 -10.52
CA SER A 62 15.15 3.72 -11.27
C SER A 62 13.74 4.30 -11.05
N GLY A 63 12.73 3.45 -10.84
CA GLY A 63 11.35 3.89 -10.56
C GLY A 63 11.23 4.71 -9.27
N ARG A 64 12.12 4.51 -8.31
CA ARG A 64 12.05 5.20 -7.00
C ARG A 64 12.21 6.71 -7.09
N ALA A 65 13.11 7.20 -7.95
CA ALA A 65 13.30 8.64 -8.11
C ALA A 65 12.04 9.28 -8.71
N THR A 66 11.45 8.63 -9.72
CA THR A 66 10.18 9.05 -10.32
C THR A 66 9.06 9.07 -9.29
N MET A 67 8.95 8.04 -8.45
CA MET A 67 7.91 7.99 -7.44
C MET A 67 8.06 9.09 -6.39
N LEU A 68 9.28 9.40 -5.94
CA LEU A 68 9.53 10.51 -5.01
C LEU A 68 9.13 11.86 -5.62
N GLU A 69 9.32 12.05 -6.93
CA GLU A 69 8.90 13.26 -7.64
C GLU A 69 7.38 13.38 -7.71
N VAL A 70 6.69 12.28 -8.04
CA VAL A 70 5.22 12.22 -8.05
C VAL A 70 4.67 12.56 -6.68
N VAL A 71 5.20 11.94 -5.61
CA VAL A 71 4.77 12.20 -4.23
C VAL A 71 4.94 13.68 -3.86
N ARG A 72 6.09 14.28 -4.21
CA ARG A 72 6.35 15.69 -3.91
C ARG A 72 5.36 16.62 -4.59
N HIS A 73 5.15 16.45 -5.89
CA HIS A 73 4.20 17.28 -6.63
C HIS A 73 2.75 17.08 -6.16
N THR A 74 2.38 15.85 -5.78
CA THR A 74 1.04 15.61 -5.21
C THR A 74 0.86 16.27 -3.85
N ALA A 75 1.86 16.17 -2.96
CA ALA A 75 1.79 16.79 -1.64
C ALA A 75 1.74 18.33 -1.67
N GLU A 76 2.17 18.96 -2.77
CA GLU A 76 2.04 20.41 -2.98
C GLU A 76 0.62 20.83 -3.38
N GLN A 77 -0.23 19.89 -3.82
CA GLN A 77 -1.54 20.20 -4.40
C GLN A 77 -2.72 19.58 -3.65
N VAL A 78 -2.49 18.54 -2.86
CA VAL A 78 -3.54 17.72 -2.23
C VAL A 78 -3.40 17.76 -0.71
N PHE A 79 -4.53 17.94 -0.01
CA PHE A 79 -4.55 18.07 1.46
C PHE A 79 -5.12 16.85 2.18
N ILE A 80 -5.77 15.93 1.47
CA ILE A 80 -6.17 14.64 2.03
C ILE A 80 -4.94 13.74 2.22
N PRO A 81 -4.97 12.82 3.22
CA PRO A 81 -3.81 11.99 3.50
C PRO A 81 -3.36 11.18 2.28
N LEU A 82 -2.05 11.05 2.08
CA LEU A 82 -1.43 10.31 1.00
C LEU A 82 -0.68 9.08 1.53
N THR A 83 -1.13 7.90 1.13
CA THR A 83 -0.44 6.62 1.36
C THR A 83 0.35 6.22 0.11
N VAL A 84 1.62 5.84 0.28
CA VAL A 84 2.46 5.40 -0.84
C VAL A 84 3.02 4.01 -0.61
N GLY A 85 2.84 3.11 -1.57
CA GLY A 85 3.35 1.75 -1.55
C GLY A 85 4.07 1.37 -2.83
N GLY A 86 4.63 0.17 -2.87
CA GLY A 86 5.35 -0.35 -4.03
C GLY A 86 6.87 -0.29 -3.84
N GLY A 87 7.53 -1.45 -3.85
CA GLY A 87 9.00 -1.52 -3.83
C GLY A 87 9.71 -1.10 -2.53
N VAL A 88 8.98 -0.79 -1.45
CA VAL A 88 9.54 -0.42 -0.13
C VAL A 88 10.20 -1.64 0.52
N ARG A 89 11.51 -1.55 0.81
CA ARG A 89 12.30 -2.69 1.31
C ARG A 89 13.04 -2.39 2.62
N THR A 90 13.21 -1.13 2.95
CA THR A 90 14.02 -0.68 4.08
C THR A 90 13.37 0.47 4.82
N VAL A 91 13.80 0.68 6.06
CA VAL A 91 13.43 1.86 6.86
C VAL A 91 13.83 3.17 6.16
N ALA A 92 14.94 3.17 5.41
CA ALA A 92 15.38 4.34 4.65
C ALA A 92 14.45 4.67 3.48
N ASP A 93 13.83 3.66 2.84
CA ASP A 93 12.83 3.91 1.80
C ASP A 93 11.58 4.60 2.40
N VAL A 94 11.18 4.21 3.61
CA VAL A 94 10.08 4.88 4.34
C VAL A 94 10.43 6.32 4.66
N ASP A 95 11.63 6.60 5.20
CA ASP A 95 12.09 7.96 5.49
C ASP A 95 12.05 8.84 4.23
N ALA A 96 12.53 8.32 3.09
CA ALA A 96 12.54 9.06 1.83
C ALA A 96 11.12 9.42 1.34
N LEU A 97 10.16 8.47 1.41
CA LEU A 97 8.78 8.69 1.01
C LEU A 97 8.06 9.69 1.92
N LEU A 98 8.22 9.56 3.24
CA LEU A 98 7.63 10.50 4.20
C LEU A 98 8.20 11.92 4.02
N ARG A 99 9.52 12.05 3.81
CA ARG A 99 10.16 13.33 3.50
C ARG A 99 9.73 13.94 2.18
N ALA A 100 9.32 13.12 1.21
CA ALA A 100 8.79 13.60 -0.06
C ALA A 100 7.36 14.15 0.07
N GLY A 101 6.64 13.83 1.16
CA GLY A 101 5.29 14.33 1.41
C GLY A 101 4.23 13.24 1.60
N ALA A 102 4.59 11.96 1.65
CA ALA A 102 3.65 10.91 2.03
C ALA A 102 3.32 11.00 3.54
N ASP A 103 2.07 10.75 3.90
CA ASP A 103 1.65 10.63 5.31
C ASP A 103 1.88 9.21 5.84
N LYS A 104 1.72 8.22 4.95
CA LYS A 104 1.83 6.80 5.28
C LYS A 104 2.57 6.03 4.18
N VAL A 105 3.22 4.95 4.59
CA VAL A 105 3.94 4.06 3.68
C VAL A 105 3.42 2.64 3.81
N SER A 106 3.07 2.05 2.66
CA SER A 106 2.56 0.69 2.54
C SER A 106 3.67 -0.31 2.19
N VAL A 107 3.73 -1.41 2.94
CA VAL A 107 4.73 -2.48 2.78
C VAL A 107 4.03 -3.82 2.67
N ASN A 108 4.49 -4.67 1.74
CA ASN A 108 3.98 -6.03 1.55
C ASN A 108 5.16 -7.04 1.47
N THR A 109 5.75 -7.23 0.28
CA THR A 109 6.67 -8.35 0.03
C THR A 109 7.91 -8.34 0.94
N ALA A 110 8.45 -7.16 1.28
CA ALA A 110 9.57 -7.06 2.21
C ALA A 110 9.21 -7.45 3.66
N ALA A 111 7.99 -7.13 4.09
CA ALA A 111 7.49 -7.50 5.41
C ALA A 111 7.29 -9.02 5.53
N ILE A 112 6.85 -9.68 4.46
CA ILE A 112 6.75 -11.15 4.44
C ILE A 112 8.14 -11.80 4.56
N ALA A 113 9.14 -11.25 3.87
CA ALA A 113 10.51 -11.77 3.90
C ALA A 113 11.19 -11.55 5.27
N ARG A 114 10.88 -10.44 5.96
CA ARG A 114 11.39 -10.11 7.29
C ARG A 114 10.30 -9.37 8.10
N PRO A 115 9.43 -10.07 8.85
CA PRO A 115 8.32 -9.46 9.57
C PRO A 115 8.75 -8.40 10.59
N GLU A 116 9.92 -8.55 11.20
CA GLU A 116 10.46 -7.62 12.20
C GLU A 116 10.69 -6.21 11.62
N LEU A 117 10.78 -6.09 10.29
CA LEU A 117 10.88 -4.80 9.59
C LEU A 117 9.68 -3.89 9.89
N LEU A 118 8.47 -4.45 10.05
CA LEU A 118 7.27 -3.68 10.41
C LEU A 118 7.45 -2.99 11.76
N GLY A 119 8.00 -3.72 12.75
CA GLY A 119 8.29 -3.18 14.07
C GLY A 119 9.43 -2.17 14.05
N ASP A 120 10.47 -2.38 13.22
CA ASP A 120 11.53 -1.39 13.03
C ASP A 120 10.97 -0.06 12.49
N MET A 121 10.12 -0.13 11.46
CA MET A 121 9.49 1.03 10.84
C MET A 121 8.51 1.73 11.80
N ALA A 122 7.64 0.98 12.47
CA ALA A 122 6.65 1.52 13.40
C ALA A 122 7.32 2.18 14.62
N ARG A 123 8.43 1.62 15.14
CA ARG A 123 9.19 2.26 16.23
C ARG A 123 9.81 3.59 15.80
N GLN A 124 10.25 3.71 14.56
CA GLN A 124 10.94 4.90 14.08
C GLN A 124 9.98 6.03 13.65
N PHE A 125 8.88 5.71 12.97
CA PHE A 125 7.97 6.70 12.38
C PHE A 125 6.61 6.78 13.08
N GLY A 126 6.32 5.84 13.98
CA GLY A 126 5.02 5.67 14.61
C GLY A 126 4.10 4.76 13.80
N SER A 127 3.26 3.99 14.50
CA SER A 127 2.35 3.00 13.91
C SER A 127 1.42 3.60 12.86
N GLN A 128 0.95 4.84 13.06
CA GLN A 128 0.03 5.52 12.16
C GLN A 128 0.58 5.75 10.74
N CYS A 129 1.91 5.78 10.59
CA CYS A 129 2.59 5.96 9.32
C CYS A 129 2.79 4.66 8.55
N ILE A 130 2.60 3.49 9.17
CA ILE A 130 2.91 2.20 8.55
C ILE A 130 1.61 1.47 8.22
N VAL A 131 1.49 1.10 6.93
CA VAL A 131 0.38 0.32 6.39
C VAL A 131 0.90 -1.04 5.94
N LEU A 132 0.24 -2.12 6.38
CA LEU A 132 0.51 -3.46 5.85
C LEU A 132 -0.45 -3.74 4.69
N SER A 133 0.09 -3.89 3.48
CA SER A 133 -0.69 -4.36 2.33
C SER A 133 -0.70 -5.89 2.31
N VAL A 134 -1.89 -6.48 2.26
CA VAL A 134 -2.11 -7.94 2.26
C VAL A 134 -2.85 -8.35 1.00
N ASP A 135 -2.08 -8.76 -0.02
CA ASP A 135 -2.67 -9.37 -1.22
C ASP A 135 -3.07 -10.81 -0.91
N ALA A 136 -4.36 -11.09 -0.77
CA ALA A 136 -4.87 -12.43 -0.44
C ALA A 136 -5.63 -13.07 -1.60
N ARG A 137 -5.51 -14.41 -1.74
CA ARG A 137 -6.35 -15.20 -2.64
C ARG A 137 -6.86 -16.46 -1.94
N THR A 138 -7.94 -17.04 -2.47
CA THR A 138 -8.38 -18.37 -2.02
C THR A 138 -7.29 -19.39 -2.28
N VAL A 139 -7.08 -20.29 -1.32
CA VAL A 139 -6.09 -21.37 -1.46
C VAL A 139 -6.45 -22.21 -2.69
N PRO A 140 -5.53 -22.38 -3.66
CA PRO A 140 -5.81 -23.17 -4.86
C PRO A 140 -6.12 -24.63 -4.51
N VAL A 141 -7.09 -25.23 -5.23
CA VAL A 141 -7.45 -26.63 -5.06
C VAL A 141 -6.21 -27.53 -5.23
N GLY A 142 -5.99 -28.43 -4.28
CA GLY A 142 -4.84 -29.34 -4.28
C GLY A 142 -3.58 -28.78 -3.59
N SER A 143 -3.61 -27.52 -3.13
CA SER A 143 -2.57 -26.98 -2.25
C SER A 143 -2.88 -27.28 -0.77
N PRO A 144 -1.88 -27.29 0.13
CA PRO A 144 -2.13 -27.36 1.57
C PRO A 144 -3.08 -26.24 2.01
N PRO A 145 -4.14 -26.54 2.79
CA PRO A 145 -5.09 -25.52 3.23
C PRO A 145 -4.45 -24.61 4.29
N THR A 146 -4.92 -23.36 4.32
CA THR A 146 -4.70 -22.44 5.45
C THR A 146 -5.96 -22.43 6.34
N PRO A 147 -5.85 -22.11 7.65
CA PRO A 147 -7.00 -22.06 8.55
C PRO A 147 -8.18 -21.21 8.06
N SER A 148 -7.90 -20.06 7.43
CA SER A 148 -8.93 -19.17 6.87
C SER A 148 -9.40 -19.58 5.47
N GLY A 149 -8.67 -20.45 4.79
CA GLY A 149 -8.86 -20.75 3.37
C GLY A 149 -8.30 -19.68 2.42
N TRP A 150 -7.62 -18.66 2.94
CA TRP A 150 -6.94 -17.62 2.19
C TRP A 150 -5.43 -17.68 2.42
N GLU A 151 -4.65 -17.55 1.34
CA GLU A 151 -3.20 -17.40 1.41
C GLU A 151 -2.77 -15.99 1.01
N VAL A 152 -1.71 -15.49 1.65
CA VAL A 152 -1.01 -14.27 1.24
C VAL A 152 -0.24 -14.54 -0.05
N THR A 153 -0.20 -13.54 -0.91
CA THR A 153 0.52 -13.54 -2.18
C THR A 153 1.50 -12.39 -2.25
N THR A 154 2.49 -12.53 -3.13
CA THR A 154 3.50 -11.50 -3.41
C THR A 154 3.65 -11.31 -4.91
N HIS A 155 4.44 -10.30 -5.30
CA HIS A 155 4.71 -9.99 -6.70
C HIS A 155 3.40 -9.71 -7.48
N GLY A 156 2.51 -8.90 -6.90
CA GLY A 156 1.22 -8.55 -7.51
C GLY A 156 0.30 -9.77 -7.70
N GLY A 157 0.12 -10.57 -6.66
CA GLY A 157 -0.77 -11.74 -6.69
C GLY A 157 -0.22 -13.01 -7.33
N ARG A 158 0.93 -12.94 -8.02
CA ARG A 158 1.43 -14.05 -8.85
C ARG A 158 2.03 -15.21 -8.06
N ARG A 159 2.62 -14.93 -6.88
CA ARG A 159 3.33 -15.94 -6.08
C ARG A 159 2.63 -16.15 -4.74
N GLY A 160 2.05 -17.34 -4.55
CA GLY A 160 1.52 -17.79 -3.26
C GLY A 160 2.65 -18.01 -2.25
N THR A 161 2.35 -17.76 -0.98
CA THR A 161 3.31 -17.90 0.12
C THR A 161 2.98 -19.07 1.04
N GLY A 162 1.76 -19.62 0.97
CA GLY A 162 1.26 -20.60 1.94
C GLY A 162 1.02 -20.03 3.34
N ILE A 163 1.22 -18.73 3.56
CA ILE A 163 0.94 -18.04 4.83
C ILE A 163 -0.55 -17.72 4.87
N ASP A 164 -1.21 -18.01 5.99
CA ASP A 164 -2.60 -17.64 6.21
C ASP A 164 -2.78 -16.12 6.25
N ALA A 165 -3.72 -15.60 5.44
CA ALA A 165 -3.91 -14.16 5.30
C ALA A 165 -4.43 -13.48 6.58
N VAL A 166 -5.28 -14.16 7.35
CA VAL A 166 -5.86 -13.62 8.59
C VAL A 166 -4.81 -13.62 9.69
N GLU A 167 -4.05 -14.70 9.84
CA GLU A 167 -2.94 -14.77 10.79
C GLU A 167 -1.84 -13.76 10.46
N TRP A 168 -1.56 -13.53 9.17
CA TRP A 168 -0.59 -12.52 8.75
C TRP A 168 -1.04 -11.10 9.11
N ALA A 169 -2.31 -10.77 8.86
CA ALA A 169 -2.87 -9.47 9.24
C ALA A 169 -2.82 -9.25 10.77
N ALA A 170 -3.16 -10.28 11.56
CA ALA A 170 -3.06 -10.24 13.02
C ALA A 170 -1.62 -10.03 13.49
N ARG A 171 -0.66 -10.78 12.92
CA ARG A 171 0.77 -10.62 13.22
C ARG A 171 1.28 -9.23 12.86
N GLY A 172 0.82 -8.64 11.76
CA GLY A 172 1.12 -7.26 11.39
C GLY A 172 0.70 -6.25 12.46
N ALA A 173 -0.50 -6.39 13.00
CA ALA A 173 -1.00 -5.57 14.10
C ALA A 173 -0.14 -5.74 15.36
N ASP A 174 0.20 -6.97 15.73
CA ASP A 174 1.09 -7.25 16.88
C ASP A 174 2.49 -6.64 16.72
N LEU A 175 2.96 -6.50 15.48
CA LEU A 175 4.24 -5.87 15.15
C LEU A 175 4.16 -4.33 15.11
N GLY A 176 3.00 -3.75 15.38
CA GLY A 176 2.83 -2.30 15.56
C GLY A 176 2.40 -1.55 14.30
N VAL A 177 1.86 -2.23 13.29
CA VAL A 177 1.25 -1.58 12.11
C VAL A 177 -0.04 -0.86 12.52
N GLY A 178 -0.24 0.37 12.04
CA GLY A 178 -1.42 1.18 12.37
C GLY A 178 -2.67 0.86 11.53
N ARG A 179 -2.48 0.32 10.33
CA ARG A 179 -3.57 -0.06 9.40
C ARG A 179 -3.14 -1.23 8.50
N SER A 180 -4.06 -2.14 8.21
CA SER A 180 -3.91 -3.13 7.13
C SER A 180 -4.89 -2.83 6.00
N CYS A 181 -4.47 -3.07 4.77
CA CYS A 181 -5.26 -2.89 3.55
C CYS A 181 -5.22 -4.15 2.69
#